data_AF-A0A7S3U2A2-F1
#
_entry.id   AF-A0A7S3U2A2-F1
#
_cell.length_a   1.000
_cell.length_b   1.000
_cell.length_c   1.000
_cell.angle_alpha   90.00
_cell.angle_beta   90.00
_cell.angle_gamma   90.00
#
_symmetry.space_group_name_H-M   'P 1'
#
loop_
_entity.id
_entity.type
_entity.pdbx_description
1 polymer ?
#
loop_
_entity_poly.entity_id
_entity_poly.type
_entity_poly.pdbx_seq_one_letter_code
_entity_poly.pdbx_strand_id
1 'polypeptide(L)'
;GNDVTHRYGANSFKLHRLPTPRPGEVLGLVGTNGIGKSTALRILSGNLKPNLGQFENPPEWKAILKYFRGNELQKFFTQMLENNMKALIKIQYVDSVAKSDKVKKAIVGK
;
A
#
# COMPACT_ATOMS: atom_id res chain seq x y z
N GLY A 1 -18.02 13.25 2.42
CA GLY A 1 -16.92 13.11 1.45
C GLY A 1 -15.62 13.56 2.03
N ASN A 2 -15.12 12.85 3.05
CA ASN A 2 -13.89 13.22 3.77
C ASN A 2 -12.99 12.00 4.04
N ASP A 3 -13.17 10.92 3.27
CA ASP A 3 -12.61 9.62 3.56
C ASP A 3 -11.17 9.60 3.07
N VAL A 4 -10.25 10.10 3.90
CA VAL A 4 -8.81 10.03 3.64
C VAL A 4 -8.32 8.70 4.19
N THR A 5 -7.79 7.83 3.33
CA THR A 5 -7.11 6.59 3.74
C THR A 5 -5.72 6.89 4.30
N HIS A 6 -4.96 7.74 3.62
CA HIS A 6 -3.58 8.06 4.01
C HIS A 6 -3.19 9.48 3.59
N ARG A 7 -2.32 10.11 4.37
CA ARG A 7 -1.75 11.44 4.11
C ARG A 7 -0.32 11.50 4.65
N TYR A 8 0.59 12.17 3.94
CA TYR A 8 1.97 12.32 4.40
C TYR A 8 2.24 13.57 5.26
N GLY A 9 1.38 14.60 5.19
CA GLY A 9 1.55 15.90 5.85
C GLY A 9 0.38 16.87 5.64
N ALA A 10 0.43 18.04 6.29
CA ALA A 10 -0.64 19.06 6.30
C ALA A 10 -1.06 19.54 4.90
N ASN A 11 -0.10 19.70 3.98
CA ASN A 11 -0.30 20.14 2.58
C ASN A 11 0.31 19.14 1.59
N SER A 12 0.38 17.86 1.97
CA SER A 12 0.92 16.81 1.11
C SER A 12 -0.16 16.11 0.30
N PHE A 13 0.28 15.22 -0.58
CA PHE A 13 -0.54 14.18 -1.17
C PHE A 13 -1.43 13.46 -0.13
N LYS A 14 -2.68 13.19 -0.54
CA LYS A 14 -3.68 12.41 0.20
C LYS A 14 -4.22 11.32 -0.70
N LEU A 15 -4.25 10.10 -0.18
CA LEU A 15 -4.97 8.99 -0.79
C LEU A 15 -6.35 8.89 -0.14
N HIS A 16 -7.41 8.97 -0.94
CA HIS A 16 -8.78 8.92 -0.44
C HIS A 16 -9.33 7.50 -0.35
N ARG A 17 -9.42 6.80 -1.49
CA ARG A 17 -9.99 5.45 -1.56
C ARG A 17 -8.91 4.42 -1.86
N LEU A 18 -9.20 3.17 -1.49
CA LEU A 18 -8.47 2.00 -1.92
C LEU A 18 -9.38 1.11 -2.76
N PRO A 19 -8.87 0.49 -3.82
CA PRO A 19 -9.54 -0.65 -4.41
C PRO A 19 -9.39 -1.85 -3.48
N THR A 20 -10.37 -2.76 -3.51
CA THR A 20 -10.35 -3.99 -2.71
C THR A 20 -9.86 -5.15 -3.58
N PRO A 21 -8.75 -5.83 -3.23
CA PRO A 21 -8.35 -7.08 -3.88
C PRO A 21 -9.36 -8.20 -3.57
N ARG A 22 -9.75 -8.96 -4.59
CA ARG A 22 -10.61 -10.15 -4.47
C ARG A 22 -9.79 -11.41 -4.80
N PRO A 23 -9.80 -12.45 -3.95
CA PRO A 23 -9.12 -13.70 -4.26
C PRO A 23 -9.63 -14.30 -5.57
N GLY A 24 -8.71 -14.81 -6.40
CA GLY A 24 -9.04 -15.39 -7.71
C GLY A 24 -9.22 -14.38 -8.84
N GLU A 25 -9.13 -13.07 -8.56
CA GLU A 25 -9.27 -12.01 -9.56
C GLU A 25 -7.99 -11.19 -9.73
N VAL A 26 -7.79 -10.67 -10.95
CA VAL A 26 -6.73 -9.70 -11.23
C VAL A 26 -7.29 -8.29 -11.12
N LEU A 27 -6.81 -7.54 -10.13
CA LEU A 27 -7.17 -6.13 -9.95
C LEU A 27 -6.21 -5.20 -10.71
N GLY A 28 -6.71 -4.54 -11.75
CA GLY A 28 -5.96 -3.52 -12.50
C GLY A 28 -6.00 -2.15 -11.80
N LEU A 29 -4.83 -1.54 -11.54
CA LEU A 29 -4.72 -0.18 -11.00
C LEU A 29 -4.07 0.75 -12.02
N VAL A 30 -4.88 1.55 -12.70
CA VAL A 30 -4.46 2.45 -13.79
C VAL A 30 -4.70 3.91 -13.43
N GLY A 31 -3.84 4.80 -13.90
CA GLY A 31 -3.95 6.25 -13.69
C GLY A 31 -2.64 6.97 -13.97
N THR A 32 -2.65 8.31 -13.94
CA THR A 32 -1.45 9.14 -14.17
C THR A 32 -0.41 9.00 -13.05
N ASN A 33 0.82 9.44 -13.29
CA ASN A 33 1.86 9.47 -12.27
C ASN A 33 1.50 10.45 -11.14
N GLY A 34 1.86 10.11 -9.90
CA GLY A 34 1.55 10.95 -8.73
C GLY A 34 0.13 10.78 -8.16
N ILE A 35 -0.77 10.04 -8.81
CA ILE A 35 -2.16 9.86 -8.31
C ILE A 35 -2.29 8.94 -7.08
N GLY A 36 -1.19 8.32 -6.64
CA GLY A 36 -1.17 7.48 -5.42
C GLY A 36 -1.19 5.97 -5.66
N LYS A 37 -0.98 5.48 -6.89
CA LYS A 37 -0.95 4.04 -7.20
C LYS A 37 0.04 3.28 -6.31
N SER A 38 1.27 3.78 -6.20
CA SER A 38 2.30 3.16 -5.37
C SER A 38 1.96 3.22 -3.87
N THR A 39 1.31 4.30 -3.40
CA THR A 39 0.82 4.41 -2.02
C THR A 39 -0.27 3.37 -1.74
N ALA A 40 -1.22 3.20 -2.66
CA ALA A 40 -2.26 2.18 -2.54
C ALA A 40 -1.68 0.76 -2.50
N LEU A 41 -0.72 0.45 -3.37
CA LEU A 41 -0.03 -0.86 -3.37
C LEU A 41 0.72 -1.12 -2.06
N ARG A 42 1.44 -0.12 -1.52
CA ARG A 42 2.14 -0.26 -0.23
C ARG A 42 1.17 -0.50 0.93
N ILE A 43 -0.02 0.09 0.87
CA ILE A 43 -1.05 -0.13 1.89
C ILE A 43 -1.64 -1.54 1.77
N LEU A 44 -2.04 -1.93 0.56
CA LEU A 44 -2.62 -3.26 0.30
C LEU A 44 -1.62 -4.39 0.55
N SER A 45 -0.32 -4.10 0.45
CA SER A 45 0.75 -5.06 0.73
C SER A 45 1.15 -5.12 2.22
N GLY A 46 0.53 -4.32 3.09
CA GLY A 46 0.93 -4.20 4.50
C GLY A 46 2.24 -3.44 4.76
N ASN A 47 2.90 -2.91 3.73
CA ASN A 47 4.17 -2.16 3.86
C ASN A 47 3.96 -0.70 4.32
N LEU A 48 2.70 -0.23 4.36
CA LEU A 48 2.31 1.08 4.85
C LEU A 48 0.97 0.99 5.58
N LYS A 49 0.96 1.26 6.88
CA LYS A 49 -0.29 1.34 7.64
C LYS A 49 -1.08 2.60 7.22
N PRO A 50 -2.39 2.51 6.89
CA PRO A 50 -3.24 3.69 6.69
C PRO A 50 -3.22 4.56 7.95
N ASN A 51 -3.18 5.88 7.79
CA ASN A 51 -3.24 6.80 8.95
C ASN A 51 -4.55 7.57 9.04
N LEU A 52 -5.50 7.29 8.14
CA LEU A 52 -6.82 7.92 8.10
C LEU A 52 -6.75 9.46 8.05
N GLY A 53 -5.68 10.01 7.48
CA GLY A 53 -5.43 11.45 7.44
C GLY A 53 -4.75 12.03 8.70
N GLN A 54 -4.59 11.23 9.77
CA GLN A 54 -3.95 11.62 11.02
C GLN A 54 -2.44 11.30 10.94
N PHE A 55 -1.67 12.15 10.26
CA PHE A 55 -0.25 11.90 10.01
C PHE A 55 0.66 12.19 11.21
N GLU A 56 0.25 13.09 12.11
CA GLU A 56 1.01 13.42 13.33
C GLU A 56 0.86 12.34 14.40
N ASN A 57 -0.37 11.83 14.59
CA ASN A 57 -0.69 10.77 15.55
C ASN A 57 -1.49 9.65 14.86
N PRO A 58 -0.82 8.75 14.11
CA PRO A 58 -1.51 7.71 13.35
C PRO A 58 -2.24 6.69 14.24
N PRO A 59 -3.48 6.30 13.91
CA PRO A 59 -4.24 5.34 14.69
C PRO A 59 -3.66 3.92 14.62
N GLU A 60 -3.98 3.11 15.62
CA GLU A 60 -3.70 1.68 15.63
C GLU A 60 -4.64 0.87 14.73
N TRP A 61 -4.22 -0.36 14.36
CA TRP A 61 -5.00 -1.24 13.48
C TRP A 61 -6.44 -1.46 13.95
N LYS A 62 -6.66 -1.55 15.27
CA LYS A 62 -8.02 -1.66 15.84
C LYS A 62 -8.94 -0.52 15.41
N ALA A 63 -8.44 0.72 15.39
CA ALA A 63 -9.20 1.88 14.95
C ALA A 63 -9.35 1.91 13.42
N ILE A 64 -8.34 1.48 12.67
CA ILE A 64 -8.39 1.37 11.21
C ILE A 64 -9.45 0.35 10.77
N LEU A 65 -9.47 -0.84 11.40
CA LEU A 65 -10.48 -1.87 11.13
C LEU A 65 -11.89 -1.39 11.48
N LYS A 66 -12.03 -0.62 12.57
CA LYS A 66 -13.29 0.03 12.94
C LYS A 66 -13.74 1.05 11.89
N TYR A 67 -12.81 1.82 11.32
CA TYR A 67 -13.12 2.79 10.26
C TYR A 67 -13.66 2.10 9.00
N PHE A 68 -13.08 0.97 8.60
CA PHE A 68 -13.55 0.20 7.46
C PHE A 68 -14.71 -0.76 7.78
N ARG A 69 -15.31 -0.67 8.98
CA ARG A 69 -16.30 -1.66 9.44
C ARG A 69 -17.46 -1.82 8.46
N GLY A 70 -17.78 -3.06 8.12
CA GLY A 70 -18.89 -3.40 7.24
C GLY A 70 -18.57 -3.37 5.75
N ASN A 71 -17.33 -3.03 5.35
CA ASN A 71 -16.90 -3.12 3.96
C ASN A 71 -15.87 -4.24 3.72
N GLU A 72 -15.54 -4.47 2.45
CA GLU A 72 -14.63 -5.55 2.06
C GLU A 72 -13.17 -5.29 2.46
N LEU A 73 -12.76 -4.01 2.59
CA LEU A 73 -11.41 -3.67 3.07
C LEU A 73 -11.19 -4.08 4.52
N GLN A 74 -12.22 -4.04 5.38
CA GLN A 74 -12.11 -4.59 6.73
C GLN A 74 -11.76 -6.08 6.68
N LYS A 75 -12.46 -6.88 5.86
CA LYS A 75 -12.19 -8.32 5.71
C LYS A 75 -10.78 -8.55 5.19
N PHE A 76 -10.38 -7.80 4.16
CA PHE A 76 -9.05 -7.88 3.58
C PHE A 76 -7.95 -7.57 4.61
N PHE A 77 -8.04 -6.45 5.34
CA PHE A 77 -7.04 -6.09 6.34
C PHE A 77 -7.00 -7.07 7.51
N THR A 78 -8.15 -7.61 7.92
CA THR A 78 -8.22 -8.65 8.96
C THR A 78 -7.45 -9.90 8.52
N GLN A 79 -7.73 -10.41 7.32
CA GLN A 79 -7.01 -11.55 6.75
C GLN A 79 -5.52 -11.27 6.55
N MET A 80 -5.15 -10.04 6.17
CA MET A 80 -3.76 -9.64 5.99
C MET A 80 -2.98 -9.72 7.31
N LEU A 81 -3.58 -9.23 8.40
CA LEU A 81 -2.99 -9.23 9.73
C LEU A 81 -2.94 -10.64 10.35
N GLU A 82 -3.97 -11.45 10.14
CA GLU A 82 -4.07 -12.81 10.71
C GLU A 82 -3.18 -13.82 9.98
N ASN A 83 -3.16 -13.80 8.64
CA ASN A 83 -2.52 -14.83 7.83
C ASN A 83 -1.07 -14.51 7.44
N ASN A 84 -0.48 -13.44 7.99
CA ASN A 84 0.85 -12.93 7.62
C ASN A 84 1.03 -12.91 6.09
N MET A 85 0.05 -12.36 5.37
CA MET A 85 0.04 -12.38 3.91
C MET A 85 1.30 -11.69 3.38
N LYS A 86 2.21 -12.46 2.78
CA LYS A 86 3.41 -11.95 2.14
C LYS A 86 3.08 -11.46 0.74
N ALA A 87 2.84 -10.17 0.60
CA ALA A 87 2.71 -9.55 -0.71
C ALA A 87 4.08 -9.50 -1.41
N LEU A 88 4.17 -10.11 -2.60
CA LEU A 88 5.32 -9.99 -3.50
C LEU A 88 5.11 -8.79 -4.42
N ILE A 89 5.87 -7.71 -4.21
CA ILE A 89 5.79 -6.50 -5.04
C ILE A 89 6.93 -6.52 -6.05
N LYS A 90 6.61 -6.44 -7.34
CA LYS A 90 7.63 -6.16 -8.36
C LYS A 90 8.11 -4.72 -8.20
N ILE A 91 9.42 -4.54 -8.02
CA ILE A 91 10.01 -3.23 -7.77
C ILE A 91 9.67 -2.30 -8.95
N GLN A 92 9.00 -1.19 -8.65
CA GLN A 92 8.46 -0.25 -9.64
C GLN A 92 9.52 0.69 -10.25
N TYR A 93 10.78 0.60 -9.81
CA TYR A 93 11.90 1.34 -10.41
C TYR A 93 13.03 0.37 -10.73
N VAL A 94 13.10 -0.09 -11.97
CA VAL A 94 14.18 -0.95 -12.46
C VAL A 94 15.54 -0.22 -12.39
N ASP A 95 15.55 1.11 -12.59
CA ASP A 95 16.77 1.93 -12.53
C ASP A 95 17.35 2.03 -11.11
N SER A 96 16.50 2.04 -10.08
CA SER A 96 16.92 2.06 -8.67
C SER A 96 17.58 0.73 -8.25
N VAL A 97 17.14 -0.38 -8.86
CA VAL A 97 17.64 -1.73 -8.61
C VAL A 97 18.99 -1.94 -9.28
N ALA A 98 19.19 -1.38 -10.48
CA ALA A 98 20.44 -1.44 -11.24
C ALA A 98 21.64 -0.77 -10.54
N LYS A 99 21.40 0.13 -9.57
CA LYS A 99 22.46 0.81 -8.80
C LYS A 99 22.91 0.06 -7.54
N SER A 100 22.26 -1.04 -7.16
CA SER A 100 22.71 -1.84 -6.02
C SER A 100 23.84 -2.81 -6.41
N ASP A 101 24.92 -2.84 -5.63
CA ASP A 101 26.06 -3.72 -5.88
C ASP A 101 25.69 -5.22 -5.87
N LYS A 102 24.58 -5.58 -5.21
CA LYS A 102 24.00 -6.93 -5.23
C LYS A 102 23.54 -7.37 -6.62
N VAL A 103 23.05 -6.45 -7.45
CA VAL A 103 22.58 -6.76 -8.82
C VAL A 103 23.75 -6.79 -9.80
N LYS A 104 24.76 -5.94 -9.61
CA LYS A 104 26.02 -6.02 -10.39
C LYS A 104 26.70 -7.38 -10.24
N LYS A 105 26.76 -7.95 -9.02
CA LYS A 105 27.32 -9.30 -8.80
C LYS A 105 26.46 -10.44 -9.38
N ALA A 106 25.15 -10.25 -9.51
CA ALA A 106 24.25 -11.26 -10.09
C ALA A 106 24.25 -11.24 -11.63
N ILE A 107 24.55 -10.09 -12.24
CA ILE A 107 24.60 -9.91 -13.71
C ILE A 107 26.03 -10.14 -14.25
N VAL A 108 27.05 -9.69 -13.52
CA VAL A 108 28.46 -9.96 -13.85
C VAL A 108 28.85 -11.30 -13.25
N GLY A 109 28.37 -12.37 -13.87
CA GLY A 109 28.96 -13.69 -13.69
C GLY A 109 30.37 -13.69 -14.28
N LYS A 110 31.37 -13.48 -13.43
CA LYS A 110 32.71 -14.08 -13.44
C LYS A 110 33.44 -13.71 -12.15
#